data_AF-A0A969NX19-F1
#
_entry.id   AF-A0A969NX19-F1
#
_cell.length_a   1.000
_cell.length_b   1.000
_cell.length_c   1.000
_cell.angle_alpha   90.00
_cell.angle_beta   90.00
_cell.angle_gamma   90.00
#
_symmetry.space_group_name_H-M   'P 1'
#
loop_
_entity.id
_entity.type
_entity.pdbx_description
1 polymer ?
#
loop_
_entity_poly.entity_id
_entity_poly.type
_entity_poly.pdbx_seq_one_letter_code
_entity_poly.pdbx_strand_id
1 'polypeptide(L)'
;MFDKMRQDGRLITDALQLLTYARDAGLDSGQPDAVALPHSVEEVLALVRWAEQRNLPLIARGAGTGLAGGAVAARGGWIVNFSRMNCIL
;
A
#
# COMPACT_ATOMS: atom_id res chain seq x y z
N MET A 1 11.15 -11.72 0.51
CA MET A 1 10.44 -10.62 1.20
C MET A 1 8.94 -10.76 1.03
N PHE A 2 8.40 -10.66 -0.18
CA PHE A 2 6.95 -10.71 -0.43
C PHE A 2 6.26 -11.99 0.03
N ASP A 3 6.89 -13.16 -0.09
CA ASP A 3 6.31 -14.40 0.44
C ASP A 3 6.13 -14.37 1.96
N LYS A 4 7.12 -13.83 2.68
CA LYS A 4 7.02 -13.64 4.13
C LYS A 4 5.92 -12.63 4.47
N MET A 5 5.87 -11.49 3.78
CA MET A 5 4.79 -10.51 3.97
C MET A 5 3.41 -11.14 3.71
N ARG A 6 3.28 -11.99 2.68
CA ARG A 6 2.03 -12.70 2.37
C ARG A 6 1.65 -13.69 3.47
N GLN A 7 2.60 -14.50 3.95
CA GLN A 7 2.40 -15.43 5.07
C GLN A 7 1.98 -14.70 6.36
N ASP A 8 2.56 -13.52 6.61
CA ASP A 8 2.25 -12.68 7.78
C ASP A 8 0.93 -11.89 7.64
N GLY A 9 0.21 -12.00 6.52
CA GLY A 9 -0.97 -11.18 6.22
C GLY A 9 -0.67 -9.68 6.01
N ARG A 10 0.56 -9.36 5.61
CA ARG A 10 1.08 -8.00 5.35
C ARG A 10 1.23 -7.68 3.87
N LEU A 11 0.89 -8.61 2.99
CA LEU A 11 0.72 -8.39 1.56
C LEU A 11 -0.69 -8.87 1.18
N ILE A 12 -1.54 -7.92 0.84
CA ILE A 12 -2.94 -8.16 0.49
C ILE A 12 -3.05 -8.17 -1.03
N THR A 13 -3.60 -9.26 -1.57
CA THR A 13 -3.89 -9.43 -3.00
C THR A 13 -5.30 -10.00 -3.24
N ASP A 14 -6.03 -10.31 -2.17
CA ASP A 14 -7.41 -10.78 -2.26
C ASP A 14 -8.33 -9.64 -2.70
N ALA A 15 -9.16 -9.88 -3.72
CA ALA A 15 -9.97 -8.85 -4.35
C ALA A 15 -10.94 -8.17 -3.37
N LEU A 16 -11.55 -8.94 -2.46
CA LEU A 16 -12.49 -8.42 -1.47
C LEU A 16 -11.77 -7.56 -0.43
N GLN A 17 -10.60 -7.99 0.03
CA GLN A 17 -9.78 -7.17 0.95
C GLN A 17 -9.28 -5.89 0.31
N LEU A 18 -8.92 -5.91 -0.98
CA LEU A 18 -8.47 -4.72 -1.70
C LEU A 18 -9.54 -3.62 -1.80
N LEU A 19 -10.83 -3.98 -1.80
CA LEU A 19 -11.93 -2.99 -1.77
C LEU A 19 -11.87 -2.06 -0.55
N THR A 20 -11.30 -2.52 0.57
CA THR A 20 -11.12 -1.70 1.78
C THR A 20 -10.12 -0.56 1.60
N TYR A 21 -9.33 -0.61 0.52
CA TYR A 21 -8.33 0.40 0.15
C TYR A 21 -8.70 1.19 -1.10
N ALA A 22 -9.88 0.95 -1.68
CA ALA A 22 -10.28 1.57 -2.94
C ALA A 22 -10.48 3.10 -2.83
N ARG A 23 -10.68 3.62 -1.62
CA ARG A 23 -10.90 5.06 -1.35
C ARG A 23 -10.13 5.54 -0.12
N ASP A 24 -9.93 6.85 -0.04
CA ASP A 24 -9.71 7.54 1.24
C ASP A 24 -11.05 8.07 1.78
N ALA A 25 -11.04 9.12 2.62
CA ALA A 25 -12.27 9.71 3.14
C ALA A 25 -12.98 10.62 2.11
N GLY A 26 -12.36 10.86 0.95
CA GLY A 26 -12.94 11.60 -0.17
C GLY A 26 -13.90 10.77 -1.02
N LEU A 27 -14.26 11.34 -2.17
CA LEU A 27 -15.17 10.70 -3.13
C LEU A 27 -14.42 9.86 -4.17
N ASP A 28 -13.16 10.20 -4.45
CA ASP A 28 -12.34 9.53 -5.45
C ASP A 28 -12.13 8.06 -5.10
N SER A 29 -12.06 7.23 -6.13
CA SER A 29 -11.84 5.79 -5.99
C SER A 29 -10.91 5.25 -7.05
N GLY A 30 -10.23 4.15 -6.71
CA GLY A 30 -9.32 3.44 -7.59
C GLY A 30 -8.98 2.08 -7.02
N GLN A 31 -8.93 1.07 -7.88
CA GLN A 31 -8.65 -0.30 -7.48
C GLN A 31 -7.13 -0.51 -7.41
N PRO A 32 -6.55 -0.77 -6.23
CA PRO A 32 -5.14 -1.16 -6.14
C PRO A 32 -4.93 -2.60 -6.65
N ASP A 33 -3.74 -2.88 -7.18
CA ASP A 33 -3.33 -4.24 -7.59
C ASP A 33 -2.86 -5.07 -6.38
N ALA A 34 -2.31 -4.41 -5.36
CA ALA A 34 -1.96 -5.00 -4.07
C ALA A 34 -1.80 -3.92 -2.99
N VAL A 35 -1.78 -4.35 -1.73
CA VAL A 35 -1.44 -3.50 -0.58
C VAL A 35 -0.34 -4.15 0.24
N ALA A 36 0.77 -3.44 0.44
CA ALA A 36 1.88 -3.87 1.28
C ALA A 36 1.88 -3.10 2.61
N LEU A 37 2.06 -3.83 3.72
CA LEU A 37 2.15 -3.30 5.08
C LEU A 37 3.58 -3.56 5.64
N PRO A 38 4.57 -2.75 5.25
CA PRO A 38 5.93 -2.88 5.77
C PRO A 38 5.97 -2.59 7.27
N HIS A 39 6.95 -3.17 7.95
CA HIS A 39 7.19 -2.92 9.38
C HIS A 39 8.57 -2.31 9.67
N SER A 40 9.41 -2.12 8.65
CA SER A 40 10.76 -1.58 8.79
C SER A 40 11.16 -0.75 7.57
N VAL A 41 12.18 0.08 7.74
CA VAL A 41 12.74 0.90 6.66
C VAL A 41 13.33 0.02 5.56
N GLU A 42 13.95 -1.10 5.92
CA GLU A 42 14.57 -2.05 4.99
C GLU A 42 13.52 -2.67 4.05
N GLU A 43 12.34 -3.02 4.57
CA GLU A 43 11.24 -3.53 3.74
C GLU A 43 10.72 -2.46 2.77
N VAL A 44 10.62 -1.20 3.21
CA VAL A 44 10.24 -0.07 2.34
C VAL A 44 11.26 0.12 1.22
N LEU A 45 12.55 0.14 1.55
CA LEU A 45 13.64 0.30 0.56
C LEU A 45 13.63 -0.84 -0.47
N ALA A 46 13.41 -2.07 -0.01
CA ALA A 46 13.32 -3.22 -0.90
C ALA A 46 12.09 -3.15 -1.82
N LEU A 47 10.93 -2.71 -1.30
CA LEU A 47 9.72 -2.51 -2.09
C LEU A 47 9.89 -1.42 -3.16
N VAL A 48 10.46 -0.27 -2.78
CA VAL A 48 10.71 0.85 -3.72
C VAL A 48 11.64 0.43 -4.85
N ARG A 49 12.77 -0.22 -4.54
CA ARG A 49 13.70 -0.74 -5.55
C ARG A 49 13.05 -1.77 -6.47
N TRP A 50 12.25 -2.68 -5.90
CA TRP A 50 11.55 -3.69 -6.69
C TRP A 50 10.52 -3.09 -7.64
N ALA A 51 9.79 -2.05 -7.20
CA ALA A 51 8.78 -1.36 -7.99
C ALA A 51 9.40 -0.51 -9.10
N GLU A 52 10.52 0.19 -8.80
CA GLU A 52 11.26 0.99 -9.77
C GLU A 52 11.71 0.16 -10.97
N GLN A 53 12.33 -1.01 -10.73
CA GLN A 53 12.74 -1.96 -11.77
C GLN A 53 11.59 -2.45 -12.68
N ARG A 54 10.33 -2.26 -12.26
CA ARG A 54 9.12 -2.73 -12.97
C ARG A 54 8.26 -1.59 -13.50
N ASN A 55 8.68 -0.33 -13.30
CA ASN A 55 7.84 0.84 -13.55
C ASN A 55 6.46 0.74 -12.86
N LEU A 56 6.44 0.14 -11.66
CA LEU A 56 5.22 -0.11 -10.91
C LEU A 56 4.89 1.10 -10.02
N PRO A 57 3.72 1.75 -10.17
CA PRO A 57 3.34 2.88 -9.33
C PRO A 57 3.17 2.46 -7.86
N LEU A 58 3.75 3.25 -6.95
CA LEU A 58 3.55 3.12 -5.51
C LEU A 58 2.74 4.31 -4.99
N ILE A 59 1.71 4.01 -4.19
CA ILE A 59 0.84 5.00 -3.56
C ILE A 59 1.07 4.92 -2.06
N ALA A 60 1.60 5.99 -1.46
CA ALA A 60 1.81 6.07 -0.03
C ALA A 60 0.46 6.25 0.71
N ARG A 61 0.25 5.47 1.77
CA ARG A 61 -0.96 5.58 2.60
C ARG A 61 -0.63 5.45 4.10
N GLY A 62 -1.12 6.39 4.89
CA GLY A 62 -1.20 6.28 6.35
C GLY A 62 -2.54 5.68 6.76
N ALA A 63 -3.33 6.44 7.53
CA ALA A 63 -4.70 6.04 7.89
C ALA A 63 -5.69 6.06 6.71
N GLY A 64 -5.39 6.82 5.64
CA GLY A 64 -6.27 6.95 4.48
C GLY A 64 -7.48 7.86 4.72
N THR A 65 -7.33 8.89 5.55
CA THR A 65 -8.37 9.86 5.91
C THR A 65 -8.29 11.16 5.10
N GLY A 66 -7.44 11.20 4.07
CA GLY A 66 -7.39 12.34 3.14
C GLY A 66 -8.71 12.52 2.41
N LEU A 67 -8.97 13.75 1.96
CA LEU A 67 -10.19 14.10 1.21
C LEU A 67 -9.94 14.39 -0.27
N ALA A 68 -8.66 14.48 -0.66
CA ALA A 68 -8.24 14.90 -1.99
C ALA A 68 -7.77 13.73 -2.88
N GLY A 69 -8.04 12.48 -2.50
CA GLY A 69 -7.67 11.29 -3.28
C GLY A 69 -6.18 10.93 -3.22
N GLY A 70 -5.38 11.58 -2.38
CA GLY A 70 -3.91 11.40 -2.35
C GLY A 70 -3.46 9.99 -1.97
N ALA A 71 -4.32 9.21 -1.30
CA ALA A 71 -4.07 7.82 -0.92
C ALA A 71 -4.85 6.80 -1.77
N VAL A 72 -5.34 7.22 -2.94
CA VAL A 72 -6.15 6.41 -3.86
C VAL A 72 -5.31 5.93 -5.04
N ALA A 73 -5.42 4.63 -5.37
CA ALA A 73 -4.79 4.02 -6.54
C ALA A 73 -5.61 4.27 -7.82
N ALA A 74 -5.80 5.54 -8.20
CA ALA A 74 -6.68 5.96 -9.29
C ALA A 74 -6.33 5.36 -10.66
N ARG A 75 -5.09 4.88 -10.83
CA ARG A 75 -4.59 4.25 -12.06
C ARG A 75 -3.98 2.87 -11.81
N GLY A 76 -4.47 2.16 -10.79
CA GLY A 76 -3.84 0.93 -10.31
C GLY A 76 -2.53 1.19 -9.57
N GLY A 77 -1.69 0.16 -9.47
CA GLY A 77 -0.45 0.18 -8.70
C GLY A 77 -0.62 -0.39 -7.30
N TRP A 78 0.46 -0.33 -6.52
CA TRP A 78 0.49 -0.87 -5.17
C TRP A 78 0.36 0.23 -4.13
N ILE A 79 -0.50 0.02 -3.15
CA ILE A 79 -0.55 0.87 -1.97
C ILE A 79 0.49 0.39 -0.96
N VAL A 80 1.27 1.33 -0.43
CA VAL A 80 2.19 1.12 0.68
C VAL A 80 1.56 1.72 1.94
N ASN A 81 1.03 0.85 2.80
CA ASN A 81 0.34 1.26 4.02
C ASN A 81 1.29 1.20 5.23
N PHE A 82 1.62 2.37 5.77
CA PHE A 82 2.56 2.54 6.87
C PHE A 82 1.97 2.28 8.27
N SER A 83 0.74 1.81 8.38
CA SER A 83 0.05 1.58 9.68
C SER A 83 0.78 0.63 10.64
N ARG A 84 1.70 -0.21 10.14
CA ARG A 84 2.56 -1.08 10.97
C ARG A 84 3.93 -0.48 11.34
N MET A 85 4.27 0.71 10.85
CA MET A 85 5.49 1.46 11.20
C MET A 85 5.15 2.58 12.20
N ASN A 86 4.78 2.20 13.43
CA ASN A 86 4.18 3.10 14.44
C ASN A 86 5.03 3.27 15.71
N CYS A 87 6.32 2.98 15.66
CA CYS A 87 7.23 3.17 16.78
C CYS A 87 7.49 4.67 17.04
N ILE A 88 7.49 5.07 18.31
CA ILE A 88 7.95 6.39 18.75
C ILE A 88 9.42 6.25 19.16
N LEU A 89 10.30 7.09 18.62
CA LEU A 89 11.76 7.04 18.82
C LEU A 89 12.21 7.55 20.19
#